data_AF-A0A438K7S4-F1
#
_entry.id   AF-A0A438K7S4-F1
#
_cell.length_a   1.000
_cell.length_b   1.000
_cell.length_c   1.000
_cell.angle_alpha   90.00
_cell.angle_beta   90.00
_cell.angle_gamma   90.00
#
_symmetry.space_group_name_H-M   'P 1'
#
loop_
_entity.id
_entity.type
_entity.pdbx_description
1 polymer ?
#
loop_
_entity_poly.entity_id
_entity_poly.type
_entity_poly.pdbx_seq_one_letter_code
_entity_poly.pdbx_strand_id
1 'polypeptide(L)'
;MGVLLGSSGHHVPGLSCLSWRLGVETHNIIEWSTVPQACESYVGHYMLGDQYRKDSGVVVYEAITHAQSLKLAGDGKDIWVFDIDETSLSNLPYFAKHGFGVEAYNSTQFNNWIYEGKAPPLPESLKLYNKLQSLGIKPVFITGRPEAQRNVTAANLQNAGYHTWEKLILKGSSVTGTAVAYKSNERKKLEQSGYRIVGNIGDQWSDILGTNVGNRTFKLPDPMYYIS
;
A
#
# COMPACT_ATOMS: atom_id res chain seq x y z
N MET A 1 11.05 -7.20 30.75
CA MET A 1 11.52 -8.47 30.12
C MET A 1 10.43 -9.50 30.32
N GLY A 2 9.76 -9.91 29.25
CA GLY A 2 8.66 -10.88 29.25
C GLY A 2 8.70 -11.69 27.97
N VAL A 3 8.55 -13.00 28.12
CA VAL A 3 9.07 -14.09 27.27
C VAL A 3 8.23 -14.34 26.01
N LEU A 4 8.91 -14.64 24.90
CA LEU A 4 8.37 -15.17 23.64
C LEU A 4 7.94 -16.64 23.81
N LEU A 5 6.71 -17.03 23.44
CA LEU A 5 6.30 -18.44 23.24
C LEU A 5 5.34 -18.59 22.05
N GLY A 6 5.45 -19.71 21.30
CA GLY A 6 4.83 -19.90 19.97
C GLY A 6 3.96 -21.16 19.75
N SER A 7 3.57 -21.34 18.48
CA SER A 7 3.10 -22.51 17.68
C SER A 7 1.90 -23.43 18.03
N SER A 8 1.08 -23.23 19.07
CA SER A 8 0.04 -24.25 19.43
C SER A 8 -1.42 -23.80 19.59
N GLY A 9 -1.91 -22.85 18.77
CA GLY A 9 -3.32 -22.86 18.34
C GLY A 9 -4.43 -22.58 19.37
N HIS A 10 -4.20 -21.73 20.38
CA HIS A 10 -5.27 -21.10 21.17
C HIS A 10 -5.04 -19.58 21.23
N HIS A 11 -6.01 -18.81 21.75
CA HIS A 11 -5.75 -17.41 22.11
C HIS A 11 -4.53 -17.37 23.05
N VAL A 12 -3.48 -16.61 22.70
CA VAL A 12 -2.22 -16.57 23.47
C VAL A 12 -2.14 -15.22 24.21
N PRO A 13 -2.55 -15.14 25.49
CA PRO A 13 -2.13 -14.05 26.36
C PRO A 13 -0.59 -13.94 26.29
N GLY A 14 -0.07 -12.81 25.81
CA GLY A 14 1.39 -12.58 25.69
C GLY A 14 1.99 -12.65 24.28
N LEU A 15 1.20 -12.65 23.19
CA LEU A 15 1.78 -12.41 21.85
C LEU A 15 2.44 -11.02 21.83
N SER A 16 3.75 -10.98 21.60
CA SER A 16 4.45 -9.71 21.50
C SER A 16 3.92 -8.93 20.29
N CYS A 17 3.84 -7.59 20.40
CA CYS A 17 3.38 -6.74 19.29
C CYS A 17 4.25 -6.89 18.02
N LEU A 18 5.51 -7.34 18.19
CA LEU A 18 6.39 -7.69 17.08
C LEU A 18 5.94 -8.96 16.35
N SER A 19 5.60 -10.01 17.10
CA SER A 19 5.02 -11.24 16.55
C SER A 19 3.65 -10.99 15.93
N TRP A 20 2.83 -10.13 16.55
CA TRP A 20 1.57 -9.69 15.96
C TRP A 20 1.82 -9.03 14.61
N ARG A 21 2.65 -7.97 14.55
CA ARG A 21 3.04 -7.27 13.30
C ARG A 21 3.47 -8.25 12.22
N LEU A 22 4.39 -9.16 12.56
CA LEU A 22 4.87 -10.17 11.61
C LEU A 22 3.71 -11.02 11.07
N GLY A 23 2.82 -11.51 11.96
CA GLY A 23 1.65 -12.29 11.58
C GLY A 23 0.72 -11.55 10.62
N VAL A 24 0.53 -10.24 10.82
CA VAL A 24 -0.25 -9.40 9.89
C VAL A 24 0.44 -9.27 8.54
N GLU A 25 1.72 -8.90 8.55
CA GLU A 25 2.51 -8.66 7.34
C GLU A 25 2.64 -9.92 6.48
N THR A 26 2.71 -11.10 7.10
CA THR A 26 2.80 -12.40 6.40
C THR A 26 1.44 -13.02 6.09
N HIS A 27 0.34 -12.27 6.22
CA HIS A 27 -1.02 -12.75 5.91
C HIS A 27 -1.49 -13.95 6.75
N ASN A 28 -0.96 -14.11 7.97
CA ASN A 28 -1.39 -15.15 8.91
C ASN A 28 -2.46 -14.63 9.89
N ILE A 29 -2.48 -13.33 10.15
CA ILE A 29 -3.52 -12.63 10.90
C ILE A 29 -4.28 -11.76 9.90
N ILE A 30 -5.51 -12.13 9.60
CA ILE A 30 -6.36 -11.53 8.57
C ILE A 30 -7.70 -11.08 9.17
N GLU A 31 -8.41 -10.20 8.47
CA GLU A 31 -9.75 -9.71 8.85
C GLU A 31 -9.82 -9.15 10.29
N TRP A 32 -8.73 -8.54 10.77
CA TRP A 32 -8.71 -7.85 12.07
C TRP A 32 -9.25 -6.42 11.92
N SER A 33 -9.88 -5.91 12.97
CA SER A 33 -10.60 -4.62 12.91
C SER A 33 -9.79 -3.42 13.38
N THR A 34 -8.99 -3.60 14.44
CA THR A 34 -8.12 -2.56 15.00
C THR A 34 -6.82 -3.18 15.52
N VAL A 35 -5.77 -2.36 15.60
CA VAL A 35 -4.54 -2.73 16.28
C VAL A 35 -4.87 -3.08 17.74
N PRO A 36 -4.30 -4.16 18.32
CA PRO A 36 -4.50 -4.46 19.73
C PRO A 36 -4.12 -3.26 20.60
N GLN A 37 -4.96 -2.86 21.56
CA GLN A 37 -4.73 -1.66 22.38
C GLN A 37 -3.33 -1.65 23.03
N ALA A 38 -2.86 -2.81 23.50
CA ALA A 38 -1.54 -2.95 24.10
C ALA A 38 -0.36 -2.70 23.13
N CYS A 39 -0.63 -2.65 21.83
CA CYS A 39 0.35 -2.47 20.77
C CYS A 39 0.39 -1.06 20.18
N GLU A 40 -0.43 -0.12 20.67
CA GLU A 40 -0.45 1.28 20.21
C GLU A 40 0.94 1.89 20.15
N SER A 41 1.66 1.88 21.28
CA SER A 41 3.00 2.48 21.37
C SER A 41 4.01 1.74 20.50
N TYR A 42 3.88 0.42 20.36
CA TYR A 42 4.76 -0.35 19.49
C TYR A 42 4.55 0.02 18.01
N VAL A 43 3.30 0.07 17.55
CA VAL A 43 2.97 0.44 16.16
C VAL A 43 3.39 1.87 15.89
N GLY A 44 3.10 2.80 16.80
CA GLY A 44 3.55 4.20 16.69
C GLY A 44 5.08 4.31 16.59
N HIS A 45 5.83 3.64 17.45
CA HIS A 45 7.30 3.62 17.36
C HIS A 45 7.83 2.98 16.06
N TYR A 46 7.18 1.92 15.58
CA TYR A 46 7.56 1.31 14.32
C TYR A 46 7.34 2.27 13.14
N MET A 47 6.13 2.85 13.02
CA MET A 47 5.73 3.70 11.90
C MET A 47 6.48 5.05 11.87
N LEU A 48 6.76 5.63 13.04
CA LEU A 48 7.53 6.88 13.14
C LEU A 48 9.05 6.65 13.12
N GLY A 49 9.49 5.41 13.32
CA GLY A 49 10.90 5.07 13.50
C GLY A 49 11.61 4.59 12.23
N ASP A 50 12.91 4.39 12.37
CA ASP A 50 13.78 3.96 11.27
C ASP A 50 13.46 2.56 10.74
N GLN A 51 12.80 1.70 11.54
CA GLN A 51 12.54 0.34 11.12
C GLN A 51 11.54 0.29 9.97
N TYR A 52 10.46 1.07 10.01
CA TYR A 52 9.53 1.19 8.89
C TYR A 52 10.24 1.64 7.60
N ARG A 53 11.16 2.61 7.73
CA ARG A 53 11.99 3.10 6.63
C ARG A 53 12.90 2.02 6.05
N LYS A 54 13.56 1.25 6.92
CA LYS A 54 14.46 0.15 6.51
C LYS A 54 13.69 -0.99 5.85
N ASP A 55 12.56 -1.40 6.43
CA ASP A 55 11.69 -2.44 5.88
C ASP A 55 11.18 -2.03 4.48
N SER A 56 10.67 -0.80 4.35
CA SER A 56 10.27 -0.21 3.06
C SER A 56 11.42 -0.14 2.06
N GLY A 57 12.61 0.22 2.53
CA GLY A 57 13.82 0.34 1.72
C GLY A 57 14.25 -0.99 1.11
N VAL A 58 14.14 -2.10 1.86
CA VAL A 58 14.43 -3.45 1.34
C VAL A 58 13.44 -3.85 0.26
N VAL A 59 12.13 -3.63 0.49
CA VAL A 59 11.08 -3.93 -0.51
C VAL A 59 11.33 -3.16 -1.80
N VAL A 60 11.61 -1.86 -1.69
CA VAL A 60 11.88 -1.01 -2.86
C VAL A 60 13.20 -1.35 -3.54
N TYR A 61 14.23 -1.74 -2.79
CA TYR A 61 15.48 -2.22 -3.38
C TYR A 61 15.25 -3.45 -4.25
N GLU A 62 14.47 -4.42 -3.77
CA GLU A 62 14.08 -5.61 -4.53
C GLU A 62 13.25 -5.25 -5.76
N ALA A 63 12.32 -4.30 -5.62
CA ALA A 63 11.51 -3.80 -6.74
C ALA A 63 12.35 -3.14 -7.83
N ILE A 64 13.31 -2.29 -7.44
CA ILE A 64 14.24 -1.64 -8.37
C ILE A 64 15.12 -2.68 -9.06
N THR A 65 15.67 -3.63 -8.32
CA THR A 65 16.53 -4.69 -8.85
C THR A 65 15.77 -5.54 -9.87
N HIS A 66 14.53 -5.92 -9.56
CA HIS A 66 13.63 -6.58 -10.50
C HIS A 66 13.43 -5.73 -11.76
N ALA A 67 13.04 -4.47 -11.61
CA ALA A 67 12.77 -3.57 -12.74
C ALA A 67 13.99 -3.43 -13.67
N GLN A 68 15.19 -3.33 -13.12
CA GLN A 68 16.44 -3.21 -13.89
C GLN A 68 16.82 -4.49 -14.64
N SER A 69 16.34 -5.65 -14.19
CA SER A 69 16.61 -6.94 -14.84
C SER A 69 15.71 -7.22 -16.04
N LEU A 70 14.64 -6.45 -16.21
CA LEU A 70 13.64 -6.68 -17.25
C LEU A 70 14.17 -6.32 -18.64
N LYS A 71 13.85 -7.17 -19.62
CA LYS A 71 13.94 -6.82 -21.05
C LYS A 71 12.60 -6.27 -21.50
N LEU A 72 12.48 -4.94 -21.51
CA LEU A 72 11.24 -4.26 -21.92
C LEU A 72 11.03 -4.36 -23.44
N ALA A 73 9.77 -4.34 -23.87
CA ALA A 73 9.44 -4.49 -25.30
C ALA A 73 9.73 -3.22 -26.12
N GLY A 74 9.85 -2.06 -25.47
CA GLY A 74 10.13 -0.77 -26.11
C GLY A 74 8.94 -0.12 -26.83
N ASP A 75 7.74 -0.71 -26.74
CA ASP A 75 6.49 -0.22 -27.35
C ASP A 75 5.68 0.72 -26.42
N GLY A 76 6.22 1.03 -25.23
CA GLY A 76 5.57 1.87 -24.23
C GLY A 76 4.41 1.21 -23.46
N LYS A 77 4.23 -0.11 -23.56
CA LYS A 77 3.14 -0.85 -22.91
C LYS A 77 3.51 -1.55 -21.60
N ASP A 78 4.77 -1.47 -21.18
CA ASP A 78 5.22 -2.01 -19.88
C ASP A 78 4.87 -1.03 -18.74
N ILE A 79 3.99 -1.47 -17.84
CA ILE A 79 3.47 -0.66 -16.74
C ILE A 79 3.83 -1.24 -15.38
N TRP A 80 3.88 -0.34 -14.38
CA TRP A 80 4.00 -0.71 -12.98
C TRP A 80 2.81 -0.19 -12.20
N VAL A 81 2.12 -1.08 -11.49
CA VAL A 81 0.95 -0.72 -10.69
C VAL A 81 1.38 -0.30 -9.28
N PHE A 82 0.82 0.81 -8.80
CA PHE A 82 0.98 1.34 -7.46
C PHE A 82 -0.39 1.47 -6.79
N ASP A 83 -0.48 1.09 -5.52
CA ASP A 83 -1.48 1.68 -4.63
C ASP A 83 -1.09 3.13 -4.22
N ILE A 84 -2.02 3.87 -3.60
CA ILE A 84 -1.82 5.23 -3.12
C ILE A 84 -1.65 5.30 -1.60
N ASP A 85 -2.62 4.83 -0.81
CA ASP A 85 -2.66 5.10 0.63
C ASP A 85 -1.71 4.16 1.36
N GLU A 86 -0.78 4.65 2.18
CA GLU A 86 0.33 3.88 2.79
C GLU A 86 1.30 3.19 1.80
N THR A 87 1.09 3.37 0.50
CA THR A 87 2.02 2.96 -0.56
C THR A 87 2.75 4.14 -1.20
N SER A 88 2.03 5.14 -1.70
CA SER A 88 2.61 6.31 -2.39
C SER A 88 2.52 7.57 -1.55
N LEU A 89 1.38 7.77 -0.87
CA LEU A 89 1.09 8.85 0.05
C LEU A 89 0.87 8.27 1.44
N SER A 90 1.47 8.86 2.47
CA SER A 90 1.28 8.42 3.84
C SER A 90 0.19 9.21 4.55
N ASN A 91 -0.79 8.50 5.10
CA ASN A 91 -1.78 9.04 6.02
C ASN A 91 -1.34 8.93 7.48
N LEU A 92 -0.07 8.59 7.74
CA LEU A 92 0.51 8.54 9.09
C LEU A 92 0.26 9.81 9.93
N PRO A 93 0.26 11.05 9.39
CA PRO A 93 -0.12 12.23 10.18
C PRO A 93 -1.55 12.20 10.73
N TYR A 94 -2.48 11.55 10.02
CA TYR A 94 -3.83 11.27 10.52
C TYR A 94 -3.78 10.19 11.59
N PHE A 95 -3.18 9.03 11.30
CA PHE A 95 -3.15 7.90 12.22
C PHE A 95 -2.40 8.20 13.53
N ALA A 96 -1.37 9.06 13.50
CA ALA A 96 -0.66 9.50 14.70
C ALA A 96 -1.53 10.29 15.68
N LYS A 97 -2.64 10.86 15.21
CA LYS A 97 -3.65 11.55 16.06
C LYS A 97 -4.80 10.64 16.47
N HIS A 98 -4.86 9.41 15.95
CA HIS A 98 -5.95 8.45 16.13
C HIS A 98 -5.40 7.09 16.59
N GLY A 99 -4.39 7.11 17.46
CA GLY A 99 -3.83 5.93 18.12
C GLY A 99 -3.23 4.88 17.17
N PHE A 100 -2.71 5.27 16.00
CA PHE A 100 -2.03 4.37 15.06
C PHE A 100 -2.82 3.10 14.70
N GLY A 101 -4.16 3.21 14.62
CA GLY A 101 -5.03 2.09 14.22
C GLY A 101 -5.69 1.33 15.37
N VAL A 102 -5.49 1.72 16.64
CA VAL A 102 -6.26 1.15 17.76
C VAL A 102 -7.70 1.66 17.81
N GLU A 103 -7.93 2.88 17.33
CA GLU A 103 -9.26 3.48 17.24
C GLU A 103 -10.05 2.87 16.07
N ALA A 104 -11.36 2.71 16.26
CA ALA A 104 -12.23 2.25 15.19
C ALA A 104 -12.25 3.25 14.02
N TYR A 105 -12.21 2.72 12.80
CA TYR A 105 -12.16 3.55 11.60
C TYR A 105 -13.38 4.47 11.47
N ASN A 106 -13.13 5.78 11.36
CA ASN A 106 -14.14 6.79 11.13
C ASN A 106 -14.01 7.35 9.71
N SER A 107 -14.86 6.87 8.80
CA SER A 107 -14.84 7.26 7.40
C SER A 107 -15.08 8.75 7.16
N THR A 108 -15.86 9.42 8.01
CA THR A 108 -16.13 10.86 7.87
C THR A 108 -14.88 11.67 8.18
N GLN A 109 -14.21 11.37 9.30
CA GLN A 109 -12.98 12.05 9.68
C GLN A 109 -11.84 11.76 8.69
N PHE A 110 -11.70 10.50 8.26
CA PHE A 110 -10.69 10.16 7.28
C PHE A 110 -10.94 10.84 5.93
N ASN A 111 -12.19 10.91 5.46
CA ASN A 111 -12.52 11.65 4.24
C ASN A 111 -12.17 13.13 4.36
N ASN A 112 -12.41 13.77 5.50
CA ASN A 112 -12.00 15.16 5.72
C ASN A 112 -10.48 15.31 5.61
N TRP A 113 -9.70 14.38 6.17
CA TRP A 113 -8.24 14.33 6.01
C TRP A 113 -7.81 14.21 4.54
N ILE A 114 -8.42 13.31 3.77
CA ILE A 114 -8.12 13.15 2.34
C ILE A 114 -8.39 14.44 1.56
N TYR A 115 -9.49 15.14 1.87
CA TYR A 115 -9.83 16.41 1.22
C TYR A 115 -8.89 17.56 1.57
N GLU A 116 -8.06 17.44 2.61
CA GLU A 116 -6.98 18.41 2.84
C GLU A 116 -5.90 18.34 1.76
N GLY A 117 -5.68 17.18 1.14
CA GLY A 117 -4.70 17.00 0.06
C GLY A 117 -3.24 17.21 0.49
N LYS A 118 -2.91 16.87 1.75
CA LYS A 118 -1.62 17.14 2.40
C LYS A 118 -0.85 15.89 2.82
N ALA A 119 -1.28 14.70 2.39
CA ALA A 119 -0.57 13.47 2.73
C ALA A 119 0.86 13.54 2.14
N PRO A 120 1.93 13.40 2.95
CA PRO A 120 3.30 13.42 2.44
C PRO A 120 3.60 12.20 1.56
N PRO A 121 4.59 12.27 0.66
CA PRO A 121 5.06 11.09 -0.05
C PRO A 121 5.66 10.07 0.92
N LEU A 122 5.68 8.81 0.50
CA LEU A 122 6.54 7.77 1.05
C LEU A 122 7.87 7.75 0.29
N PRO A 123 9.00 8.25 0.87
CA PRO A 123 10.18 8.48 0.05
C PRO A 123 10.80 7.24 -0.63
N GLU A 124 10.65 6.02 -0.08
CA GLU A 124 11.12 4.82 -0.78
C GLU A 124 10.27 4.53 -2.02
N SER A 125 8.94 4.64 -1.93
CA SER A 125 8.05 4.48 -3.09
C SER A 125 8.27 5.56 -4.15
N LEU A 126 8.54 6.80 -3.74
CA LEU A 126 8.90 7.88 -4.66
C LEU A 126 10.23 7.59 -5.38
N LYS A 127 11.21 7.00 -4.68
CA LYS A 127 12.47 6.53 -5.26
C LYS A 127 12.23 5.43 -6.31
N LEU A 128 11.37 4.44 -6.02
CA LEU A 128 10.97 3.43 -6.99
C LEU A 128 10.34 4.09 -8.23
N TYR A 129 9.35 4.95 -8.03
CA TYR A 129 8.67 5.67 -9.10
C TYR A 129 9.64 6.41 -10.02
N ASN A 130 10.56 7.19 -9.47
CA ASN A 130 11.57 7.91 -10.24
C ASN A 130 12.48 6.95 -11.03
N LYS A 131 12.85 5.82 -10.41
CA LYS A 131 13.66 4.81 -11.08
C LYS A 131 12.91 4.16 -12.24
N LEU A 132 11.64 3.80 -12.07
CA LEU A 132 10.82 3.20 -13.12
C LEU A 132 10.66 4.12 -14.32
N GLN A 133 10.41 5.41 -14.09
CA GLN A 133 10.36 6.42 -15.17
C GLN A 133 11.68 6.45 -15.95
N SER A 134 12.84 6.41 -15.27
CA SER A 134 14.15 6.38 -15.93
C SER A 134 14.40 5.13 -16.78
N LEU A 135 13.67 4.04 -16.49
CA LEU A 135 13.72 2.79 -17.26
C LEU A 135 12.67 2.73 -18.37
N GLY A 136 11.82 3.76 -18.52
CA GLY A 136 10.73 3.79 -19.49
C GLY A 136 9.49 2.99 -19.09
N ILE A 137 9.44 2.46 -17.86
CA ILE A 137 8.26 1.76 -17.32
C ILE A 137 7.23 2.80 -16.87
N LYS A 138 5.97 2.64 -17.28
CA LYS A 138 4.93 3.64 -17.04
C LYS A 138 4.16 3.37 -15.74
N PRO A 139 4.13 4.32 -14.78
CA PRO A 139 3.37 4.15 -13.54
C PRO A 139 1.86 4.19 -13.79
N VAL A 140 1.11 3.30 -13.15
CA VAL A 140 -0.36 3.31 -13.07
C VAL A 140 -0.76 3.26 -11.61
N PHE A 141 -1.63 4.17 -11.17
CA PHE A 141 -2.17 4.15 -9.82
C PHE A 141 -3.57 3.51 -9.79
N ILE A 142 -3.80 2.58 -8.86
CA ILE A 142 -5.12 2.01 -8.57
C ILE A 142 -5.37 2.12 -7.07
N THR A 143 -6.38 2.88 -6.66
CA THR A 143 -6.68 3.16 -5.24
C THR A 143 -8.12 2.83 -4.87
N GLY A 144 -8.35 2.53 -3.59
CA GLY A 144 -9.69 2.41 -3.01
C GLY A 144 -10.43 3.74 -2.82
N ARG A 145 -9.75 4.89 -2.97
CA ARG A 145 -10.36 6.22 -2.82
C ARG A 145 -11.53 6.45 -3.77
N PRO A 146 -12.56 7.17 -3.29
CA PRO A 146 -13.57 7.90 -4.03
C PRO A 146 -13.26 8.35 -5.45
N GLU A 147 -14.02 8.02 -6.49
CA GLU A 147 -13.92 8.80 -7.74
C GLU A 147 -14.17 10.31 -7.49
N ALA A 148 -15.02 10.66 -6.52
CA ALA A 148 -15.23 12.02 -6.04
C ALA A 148 -13.97 12.71 -5.49
N GLN A 149 -12.97 11.94 -5.06
CA GLN A 149 -11.69 12.42 -4.54
C GLN A 149 -10.59 12.53 -5.62
N ARG A 150 -10.91 12.35 -6.90
CA ARG A 150 -9.92 12.37 -8.00
C ARG A 150 -9.06 13.62 -8.00
N ASN A 151 -9.68 14.80 -7.97
CA ASN A 151 -8.95 16.06 -8.13
C ASN A 151 -8.00 16.31 -6.96
N VAL A 152 -8.45 16.09 -5.72
CA VAL A 152 -7.59 16.25 -4.53
C VAL A 152 -6.48 15.20 -4.50
N THR A 153 -6.77 13.96 -4.90
CA THR A 153 -5.77 12.88 -4.97
C THR A 153 -4.70 13.18 -6.01
N ALA A 154 -5.10 13.62 -7.21
CA ALA A 154 -4.16 13.99 -8.27
C ALA A 154 -3.29 15.19 -7.86
N ALA A 155 -3.88 16.21 -7.25
CA ALA A 155 -3.13 17.37 -6.74
C ALA A 155 -2.15 16.98 -5.63
N ASN A 156 -2.55 16.10 -4.72
CA ASN A 156 -1.67 15.62 -3.66
C ASN A 156 -0.50 14.80 -4.23
N LEU A 157 -0.75 13.89 -5.19
CA LEU A 157 0.31 13.13 -5.88
C LEU A 157 1.32 14.08 -6.55
N GLN A 158 0.84 15.09 -7.27
CA GLN A 158 1.69 16.11 -7.90
C GLN A 158 2.56 16.85 -6.88
N ASN A 159 1.96 17.33 -5.78
CA ASN A 159 2.68 18.01 -4.70
C ASN A 159 3.69 17.10 -3.99
N ALA A 160 3.43 15.79 -3.96
CA ALA A 160 4.28 14.77 -3.38
C ALA A 160 5.42 14.32 -4.30
N GLY A 161 5.52 14.84 -5.53
CA GLY A 161 6.59 14.56 -6.48
C GLY A 161 6.26 13.51 -7.56
N TYR A 162 5.03 13.03 -7.60
CA TYR A 162 4.56 12.12 -8.66
C TYR A 162 3.98 12.94 -9.82
N HIS A 163 4.84 13.31 -10.77
CA HIS A 163 4.46 14.30 -11.79
C HIS A 163 3.76 13.75 -13.03
N THR A 164 3.97 12.47 -13.33
CA THR A 164 3.36 11.78 -14.48
C THR A 164 2.88 10.39 -14.11
N TRP A 165 1.84 9.92 -14.78
CA TRP A 165 1.34 8.55 -14.71
C TRP A 165 0.58 8.24 -15.99
N GLU A 166 0.54 6.97 -16.37
CA GLU A 166 -0.22 6.49 -17.52
C GLU A 166 -1.72 6.53 -17.22
N LYS A 167 -2.11 6.08 -16.02
CA LYS A 167 -3.50 6.09 -15.54
C LYS A 167 -3.55 6.31 -14.04
N LEU A 168 -4.60 7.00 -13.61
CA LEU A 168 -5.02 7.15 -12.22
C LEU A 168 -6.45 6.61 -12.10
N ILE A 169 -6.60 5.45 -11.48
CA ILE A 169 -7.85 4.70 -11.38
C ILE A 169 -8.33 4.76 -9.93
N LEU A 170 -9.49 5.39 -9.71
CA LEU A 170 -10.14 5.49 -8.41
C LEU A 170 -11.44 4.66 -8.43
N LYS A 171 -11.99 4.39 -7.25
CA LYS A 171 -13.16 3.54 -7.10
C LYS A 171 -14.43 4.29 -7.47
N GLY A 172 -15.07 3.86 -8.55
CA GLY A 172 -16.38 4.38 -8.99
C GLY A 172 -17.49 4.08 -7.98
N SER A 173 -18.50 4.93 -7.91
CA SER A 173 -19.61 4.81 -6.94
C SER A 173 -20.46 3.55 -7.11
N SER A 174 -20.50 2.97 -8.31
CA SER A 174 -21.22 1.72 -8.61
C SER A 174 -20.41 0.46 -8.32
N VAL A 175 -19.13 0.58 -7.95
CA VAL A 175 -18.26 -0.57 -7.67
C VAL A 175 -18.57 -1.12 -6.29
N THR A 176 -19.08 -2.35 -6.24
CA THR A 176 -19.32 -3.12 -5.02
C THR A 176 -18.34 -4.29 -4.90
N GLY A 177 -18.31 -4.93 -3.73
CA GLY A 177 -17.41 -6.05 -3.45
C GLY A 177 -16.07 -5.65 -2.81
N THR A 178 -15.20 -6.64 -2.68
CA THR A 178 -13.91 -6.54 -1.97
C THR A 178 -12.89 -5.72 -2.75
N ALA A 179 -11.88 -5.20 -2.04
CA ALA A 179 -10.77 -4.49 -2.66
C ALA A 179 -9.98 -5.42 -3.60
N VAL A 180 -9.77 -6.69 -3.23
CA VAL A 180 -9.15 -7.69 -4.11
C VAL A 180 -9.89 -7.81 -5.44
N ALA A 181 -11.22 -7.94 -5.40
CA ALA A 181 -12.03 -8.13 -6.61
C ALA A 181 -12.02 -6.87 -7.49
N TYR A 182 -12.18 -5.70 -6.88
CA TYR A 182 -12.09 -4.42 -7.59
C TYR A 182 -10.73 -4.25 -8.27
N LYS A 183 -9.63 -4.37 -7.53
CA LYS A 183 -8.28 -4.14 -8.08
C LYS A 183 -7.90 -5.21 -9.12
N SER A 184 -8.31 -6.46 -8.93
CA SER A 184 -8.15 -7.53 -9.95
C SER A 184 -8.85 -7.17 -11.26
N ASN A 185 -10.08 -6.65 -11.19
CA ASN A 185 -10.83 -6.24 -12.37
C ASN A 185 -10.18 -5.04 -13.08
N GLU A 186 -9.67 -4.05 -12.34
CA GLU A 186 -8.96 -2.92 -12.94
C GLU A 186 -7.64 -3.35 -13.61
N ARG A 187 -6.87 -4.23 -12.98
CA ARG A 187 -5.66 -4.80 -13.59
C ARG A 187 -5.98 -5.61 -14.84
N LYS A 188 -7.06 -6.40 -14.83
CA LYS A 188 -7.54 -7.12 -16.02
C LYS A 188 -7.88 -6.16 -17.16
N LYS A 189 -8.55 -5.04 -16.90
CA LYS A 189 -8.87 -4.02 -17.92
C LYS A 189 -7.60 -3.41 -18.53
N LEU A 190 -6.55 -3.22 -17.74
CA LEU A 190 -5.24 -2.75 -18.22
C LEU A 190 -4.63 -3.76 -19.20
N GLU A 191 -4.56 -5.03 -18.82
CA GLU A 191 -4.02 -6.07 -19.71
C GLU A 191 -4.86 -6.24 -20.99
N GLN A 192 -6.19 -6.20 -20.88
CA GLN A 192 -7.10 -6.21 -22.04
C GLN A 192 -6.93 -4.99 -22.94
N SER A 193 -6.43 -3.88 -22.41
CA SER A 193 -6.07 -2.67 -23.18
C SER A 193 -4.65 -2.76 -23.79
N GLY A 194 -4.00 -3.91 -23.69
CA GLY A 194 -2.70 -4.21 -24.29
C GLY A 194 -1.50 -3.82 -23.43
N TYR A 195 -1.68 -3.43 -22.16
CA TYR A 195 -0.56 -3.20 -21.25
C TYR A 195 0.00 -4.51 -20.68
N ARG A 196 1.26 -4.50 -20.29
CA ARG A 196 1.94 -5.58 -19.55
C ARG A 196 2.29 -5.10 -18.16
N ILE A 197 1.71 -5.70 -17.14
CA ILE A 197 1.99 -5.35 -15.74
C ILE A 197 3.30 -6.05 -15.33
N VAL A 198 4.41 -5.33 -15.39
CA VAL A 198 5.75 -5.90 -15.12
C VAL A 198 6.12 -5.87 -13.63
N GLY A 199 5.36 -5.11 -12.83
CA GLY A 199 5.45 -5.08 -11.37
C GLY A 199 4.20 -4.45 -10.75
N ASN A 200 3.90 -4.85 -9.51
CA ASN A 200 2.76 -4.34 -8.74
C ASN A 200 3.17 -4.19 -7.27
N ILE A 201 3.00 -3.00 -6.70
CA ILE A 201 3.37 -2.68 -5.32
C ILE A 201 2.19 -2.08 -4.55
N GLY A 202 2.00 -2.57 -3.33
CA GLY A 202 0.96 -2.10 -2.41
C GLY A 202 1.29 -2.46 -0.97
N ASP A 203 0.67 -1.78 -0.02
CA ASP A 203 0.81 -1.98 1.41
C ASP A 203 -0.24 -2.95 1.96
N GLN A 204 -1.28 -3.29 1.18
CA GLN A 204 -2.26 -4.31 1.55
C GLN A 204 -2.12 -5.54 0.66
N TRP A 205 -2.41 -6.71 1.23
CA TRP A 205 -2.50 -7.94 0.45
C TRP A 205 -3.61 -7.85 -0.61
N SER A 206 -4.65 -7.05 -0.39
CA SER A 206 -5.69 -6.76 -1.38
C SER A 206 -5.16 -6.15 -2.69
N ASP A 207 -3.98 -5.53 -2.65
CA ASP A 207 -3.41 -4.82 -3.80
C ASP A 207 -2.64 -5.76 -4.72
N ILE A 208 -2.14 -6.86 -4.15
CA ILE A 208 -1.18 -7.76 -4.78
C ILE A 208 -1.62 -9.23 -4.82
N LEU A 209 -2.81 -9.54 -4.30
CA LEU A 209 -3.49 -10.82 -4.48
C LEU A 209 -4.63 -10.72 -5.52
N GLY A 210 -5.26 -11.86 -5.79
CA GLY A 210 -6.32 -12.01 -6.80
C GLY A 210 -5.75 -12.37 -8.17
N THR A 211 -6.31 -11.78 -9.22
CA THR A 211 -5.89 -12.06 -10.61
C THR A 211 -5.16 -10.88 -11.23
N ASN A 212 -4.43 -11.14 -12.33
CA ASN A 212 -3.75 -10.12 -13.13
C ASN A 212 -2.79 -9.25 -12.28
N VAL A 213 -2.11 -9.86 -11.30
CA VAL A 213 -1.23 -9.16 -10.35
C VAL A 213 0.08 -8.70 -10.99
N GLY A 214 0.33 -9.06 -12.25
CA GLY A 214 1.58 -8.79 -12.96
C GLY A 214 2.67 -9.82 -12.70
N ASN A 215 3.85 -9.57 -13.26
CA ASN A 215 4.97 -10.53 -13.24
C ASN A 215 5.57 -10.76 -11.84
N ARG A 216 5.58 -9.73 -10.99
CA ARG A 216 6.08 -9.80 -9.61
C ARG A 216 5.36 -8.78 -8.74
N THR A 217 5.06 -9.17 -7.50
CA THR A 217 4.40 -8.33 -6.51
C THR A 217 5.35 -7.96 -5.37
N PHE A 218 5.09 -6.80 -4.75
CA PHE A 218 5.90 -6.26 -3.66
C PHE A 218 4.96 -5.72 -2.57
N LYS A 219 5.07 -6.25 -1.35
CA LYS A 219 4.27 -5.86 -0.19
C LYS A 219 5.05 -4.84 0.65
N LEU A 220 4.58 -3.60 0.71
CA LEU A 220 5.06 -2.64 1.70
C LEU A 220 4.45 -2.95 3.07
N PRO A 221 5.15 -2.62 4.17
CA PRO A 221 4.59 -2.82 5.49
C PRO A 221 3.46 -1.84 5.78
N ASP A 222 2.39 -2.32 6.39
CA ASP A 222 1.34 -1.48 7.00
C ASP A 222 0.64 -2.24 8.13
N PRO A 223 1.01 -1.96 9.39
CA PRO A 223 0.35 -2.50 10.57
C PRO A 223 -0.79 -1.64 11.10
N MET A 224 -1.17 -0.53 10.45
CA MET A 224 -2.16 0.41 11.00
C MET A 224 -3.59 0.00 10.67
N TYR A 225 -3.83 -0.66 9.55
CA TYR A 225 -5.15 -1.18 9.18
C TYR A 225 -5.07 -2.41 8.26
N TYR A 226 -6.22 -3.02 7.98
CA TYR A 226 -6.35 -4.15 7.07
C TYR A 226 -7.51 -3.95 6.11
N ILE A 227 -7.27 -4.27 4.84
CA ILE A 227 -8.27 -4.21 3.77
C ILE A 227 -8.33 -5.54 3.02
N SER A 228 -9.55 -6.04 2.78
CA SER A 228 -9.85 -7.24 1.98
C SER A 228 -10.59 -6.93 0.68
#